data_AF-A0A2S8SX34-F1
#
_entry.id   AF-A0A2S8SX34-F1
#
_cell.length_a   1.000
_cell.length_b   1.000
_cell.length_c   1.000
_cell.angle_alpha   90.00
_cell.angle_beta   90.00
_cell.angle_gamma   90.00
#
_symmetry.space_group_name_H-M   'P 1'
#
loop_
_entity.id
_entity.type
_entity.pdbx_description
1 polymer ?
#
loop_
_entity_poly.entity_id
_entity_poly.type
_entity_poly.pdbx_seq_one_letter_code
_entity_poly.pdbx_strand_id
1 'polypeptide(L)'
;MNKIILPVALLLGFGVTIRISSSQKLLANELEQAPTTLAVRSNAANFQQTEWIVKSLQEMETIKVGMNRAQLAKVFTTEGGLSTRTWRRYVYRECPYIKVNVEFKPDSKGRSDVITKIPQPFLEWSIMD
;
A
#
# COMPACT_ATOMS: atom_id res chain seq x y z
N MET A 1 -58.33 -0.76 -8.85
CA MET A 1 -58.01 -0.09 -10.14
C MET A 1 -57.77 1.39 -9.84
N ASN A 2 -56.54 1.78 -9.49
CA ASN A 2 -56.20 3.19 -9.23
C ASN A 2 -55.33 3.70 -10.37
N LYS A 3 -55.88 4.63 -11.16
CA LYS A 3 -55.20 5.29 -12.27
C LYS A 3 -54.46 6.51 -11.70
N ILE A 4 -53.15 6.59 -11.90
CA ILE A 4 -52.37 7.81 -11.67
C ILE A 4 -52.18 8.47 -13.03
N ILE A 5 -52.73 9.68 -13.18
CA ILE A 5 -52.67 10.53 -14.38
C ILE A 5 -51.57 11.57 -14.12
N LEU A 6 -50.57 11.65 -15.01
CA LEU A 6 -49.66 12.79 -15.10
C LEU A 6 -49.82 13.41 -16.50
N PRO A 7 -49.84 14.76 -16.63
CA PRO A 7 -50.15 15.42 -17.88
C PRO A 7 -48.90 15.45 -18.77
N VAL A 8 -49.02 14.85 -19.96
CA VAL A 8 -48.01 14.96 -21.01
C VAL A 8 -48.31 16.21 -21.82
N ALA A 9 -47.42 17.19 -21.72
CA ALA A 9 -47.36 18.32 -22.65
C ALA A 9 -46.84 17.81 -24.01
N LEU A 10 -47.79 17.67 -24.95
CA LEU A 10 -47.75 18.16 -26.33
C LEU A 10 -46.40 18.08 -27.08
N LEU A 11 -46.21 17.08 -27.96
CA LEU A 11 -46.31 17.25 -29.43
C LEU A 11 -45.97 15.97 -30.22
N LEU A 12 -46.85 15.73 -31.21
CA LEU A 12 -46.76 14.84 -32.36
C LEU A 12 -46.94 13.34 -32.10
N GLY A 13 -48.10 12.87 -32.56
CA GLY A 13 -48.64 11.55 -32.32
C GLY A 13 -47.92 10.46 -33.09
N PHE A 14 -47.81 9.31 -32.44
CA PHE A 14 -48.16 8.00 -32.98
C PHE A 14 -48.43 7.11 -31.77
N GLY A 15 -49.63 6.54 -31.69
CA GLY A 15 -49.98 5.60 -30.62
C GLY A 15 -49.23 4.30 -30.80
N VAL A 16 -48.16 4.10 -30.03
CA VAL A 16 -47.51 2.79 -29.89
C VAL A 16 -47.46 2.44 -28.41
N THR A 17 -48.37 1.57 -27.98
CA THR A 17 -48.28 0.93 -26.66
C THR A 17 -47.25 -0.19 -26.77
N ILE A 18 -46.00 0.08 -26.41
CA ILE A 18 -44.96 -0.97 -26.38
C ILE A 18 -45.22 -1.88 -25.19
N ARG A 19 -45.72 -3.09 -25.46
CA ARG A 19 -45.79 -4.18 -24.48
C ARG A 19 -44.38 -4.71 -24.28
N ILE A 20 -43.75 -4.30 -23.18
CA ILE A 20 -42.42 -4.78 -22.84
C ILE A 20 -42.54 -6.26 -22.39
N SER A 21 -41.97 -7.18 -23.16
CA SER A 21 -41.89 -8.62 -22.86
C SER A 21 -41.05 -8.88 -21.61
N SER A 22 -41.40 -9.91 -20.82
CA SER A 22 -40.68 -10.35 -19.60
C SER A 22 -39.17 -10.49 -19.79
N SER A 23 -38.68 -10.72 -21.01
CA SER A 23 -37.24 -10.82 -21.30
C SER A 23 -36.48 -9.50 -21.10
N GLN A 24 -37.12 -8.33 -21.13
CA GLN A 24 -36.45 -7.06 -20.80
C GLN A 24 -36.41 -6.74 -19.30
N LYS A 25 -37.14 -7.49 -18.45
CA LYS A 25 -37.01 -7.35 -17.00
C LYS A 25 -35.70 -7.94 -16.49
N LEU A 26 -35.12 -8.91 -17.21
CA LEU A 26 -33.86 -9.53 -16.83
C LEU A 26 -32.65 -8.63 -17.11
N LEU A 27 -32.72 -7.77 -18.13
CA LEU A 27 -31.65 -6.82 -18.45
C LEU A 27 -31.63 -5.58 -17.55
N ALA A 28 -32.71 -5.32 -16.81
CA ALA A 28 -32.76 -4.22 -15.84
C ALA A 28 -32.10 -4.56 -14.49
N ASN A 29 -31.80 -5.84 -14.23
CA ASN A 29 -31.19 -6.28 -12.98
C ASN A 29 -29.65 -6.27 -13.01
N GLU A 30 -29.06 -5.92 -14.15
CA GLU A 30 -27.60 -5.91 -14.35
C GLU A 30 -26.98 -4.51 -14.18
N LEU A 31 -27.79 -3.48 -13.90
CA LEU A 31 -27.31 -2.11 -13.64
C LEU A 31 -27.32 -1.74 -12.15
N GLU A 32 -27.69 -2.65 -11.26
CA GLU A 32 -27.76 -2.40 -9.81
C GLU A 32 -26.61 -3.03 -9.00
N GLN A 33 -25.47 -3.31 -9.65
CA GLN A 33 -24.23 -3.71 -8.97
C GLN A 33 -23.03 -2.86 -9.42
N ALA A 34 -23.18 -1.54 -9.41
CA ALA A 34 -22.02 -0.66 -9.40
C ALA A 34 -21.42 -0.67 -7.99
N PRO A 35 -20.17 -1.16 -7.77
CA PRO A 35 -19.54 -1.02 -6.48
C PRO A 35 -19.46 0.46 -6.14
N THR A 36 -20.08 0.84 -5.03
CA THR A 36 -20.14 2.20 -4.50
C THR A 36 -18.75 2.84 -4.60
N THR A 37 -18.63 4.00 -5.24
CA THR A 37 -17.35 4.65 -5.61
C THR A 37 -16.35 4.75 -4.45
N LEU A 38 -16.83 4.80 -3.20
CA LEU A 38 -16.01 4.75 -1.98
C LEU A 38 -15.30 3.40 -1.77
N ALA A 39 -15.98 2.28 -1.99
CA ALA A 39 -15.41 0.93 -1.84
C ALA A 39 -14.34 0.65 -2.92
N VAL A 40 -14.56 1.16 -4.15
CA VAL A 40 -13.55 1.07 -5.22
C VAL A 40 -12.29 1.88 -4.84
N ARG A 41 -12.47 3.09 -4.29
CA ARG A 41 -11.36 3.92 -3.81
C ARG A 41 -10.62 3.29 -2.64
N SER A 42 -11.33 2.71 -1.66
CA SER A 42 -10.68 2.04 -0.51
C SER A 42 -9.88 0.81 -0.95
N ASN A 43 -10.42 0.00 -1.86
CA ASN A 43 -9.72 -1.17 -2.39
C ASN A 43 -8.47 -0.77 -3.18
N ALA A 44 -8.56 0.28 -4.01
CA ALA A 44 -7.42 0.81 -4.74
C ALA A 44 -6.35 1.41 -3.82
N ALA A 45 -6.74 2.05 -2.71
CA ALA A 45 -5.81 2.56 -1.70
C ALA A 45 -5.11 1.40 -0.97
N ASN A 46 -5.85 0.36 -0.57
CA ASN A 46 -5.29 -0.85 0.05
C ASN A 46 -4.29 -1.56 -0.87
N PHE A 47 -4.59 -1.63 -2.18
CA PHE A 47 -3.67 -2.18 -3.17
C PHE A 47 -2.38 -1.37 -3.27
N GLN A 48 -2.48 -0.04 -3.37
CA GLN A 48 -1.30 0.84 -3.41
C GLN A 48 -0.44 0.72 -2.16
N GLN A 49 -1.06 0.63 -0.97
CA GLN A 49 -0.34 0.40 0.28
C GLN A 49 0.40 -0.95 0.28
N THR A 50 -0.25 -2.00 -0.21
CA THR A 50 0.35 -3.34 -0.32
C THR A 50 1.54 -3.32 -1.28
N GLU A 51 1.38 -2.71 -2.46
CA GLU A 51 2.46 -2.56 -3.45
C GLU A 51 3.64 -1.77 -2.90
N TRP A 52 3.38 -0.71 -2.14
CA TRP A 52 4.43 0.05 -1.47
C TRP A 52 5.18 -0.79 -0.43
N ILE A 53 4.48 -1.59 0.39
CA ILE A 53 5.12 -2.50 1.35
C ILE A 53 6.00 -3.52 0.62
N VAL A 54 5.50 -4.12 -0.47
CA VAL A 54 6.27 -5.10 -1.26
C VAL A 54 7.57 -4.47 -1.80
N LYS A 55 7.49 -3.27 -2.38
CA LYS A 55 8.67 -2.55 -2.89
C LYS A 55 9.65 -2.21 -1.77
N SER A 56 9.14 -1.76 -0.62
CA SER A 56 9.96 -1.46 0.55
C SER A 56 10.71 -2.70 1.06
N LEU A 57 10.03 -3.86 1.12
CA LEU A 57 10.65 -5.14 1.48
C LEU A 57 11.74 -5.55 0.49
N GLN A 58 11.49 -5.42 -0.82
CA GLN A 58 12.47 -5.71 -1.86
C GLN A 58 13.71 -4.80 -1.76
N GLU A 59 13.52 -3.52 -1.47
CA GLU A 59 14.63 -2.58 -1.28
C GLU A 59 15.47 -2.95 -0.04
N MET A 60 14.82 -3.24 1.09
CA MET A 60 15.50 -3.66 2.32
C MET A 60 16.25 -4.99 2.13
N GLU A 61 15.71 -5.91 1.34
CA GLU A 61 16.37 -7.17 1.01
C GLU A 61 17.66 -6.99 0.19
N THR A 62 17.88 -5.85 -0.46
CA THR A 62 19.14 -5.60 -1.18
C THR A 62 20.34 -5.52 -0.24
N ILE A 63 20.13 -5.23 1.05
CA ILE A 63 21.19 -5.18 2.04
C ILE A 63 21.52 -6.59 2.54
N LYS A 64 22.76 -7.03 2.32
CA LYS A 64 23.23 -8.36 2.68
C LYS A 64 24.45 -8.32 3.60
N VAL A 65 24.70 -9.45 4.26
CA VAL A 65 25.96 -9.72 4.98
C VAL A 65 27.14 -9.51 4.03
N GLY A 66 28.23 -8.93 4.55
CA GLY A 66 29.41 -8.57 3.75
C GLY A 66 29.40 -7.14 3.19
N MET A 67 28.26 -6.46 3.18
CA MET A 67 28.18 -5.04 2.82
C MET A 67 28.71 -4.14 3.94
N ASN A 68 29.10 -2.92 3.61
CA ASN A 68 29.59 -1.93 4.58
C ASN A 68 28.49 -0.97 5.06
N ARG A 69 28.81 -0.19 6.10
CA ARG A 69 27.91 0.84 6.64
C ARG A 69 27.42 1.86 5.61
N ALA A 70 28.25 2.23 4.63
CA ALA A 70 27.88 3.21 3.61
C ALA A 70 26.85 2.67 2.61
N GLN A 71 26.91 1.37 2.31
CA GLN A 71 25.89 0.69 1.50
C GLN A 71 24.58 0.57 2.26
N LEU A 72 24.62 0.13 3.53
CA LEU A 72 23.45 0.10 4.42
C LEU A 72 22.79 1.48 4.52
N ALA A 73 23.61 2.53 4.66
CA ALA A 73 23.14 3.90 4.78
C ALA A 73 22.37 4.41 3.55
N LYS A 74 22.37 3.71 2.41
CA LYS A 74 21.55 4.10 1.25
C LYS A 74 20.07 3.79 1.44
N VAL A 75 19.76 2.71 2.16
CA VAL A 75 18.40 2.17 2.35
C VAL A 75 17.89 2.48 3.77
N PHE A 76 18.78 2.40 4.75
CA PHE A 76 18.48 2.65 6.15
C PHE A 76 19.17 3.92 6.65
N THR A 77 18.64 4.51 7.72
CA THR A 77 19.28 5.60 8.47
C THR A 77 19.40 5.21 9.95
N THR A 78 20.28 5.86 10.68
CA THR A 78 20.49 5.57 12.09
C THR A 78 19.30 6.02 12.92
N GLU A 79 18.81 5.15 13.79
CA GLU A 79 17.91 5.57 14.86
C GLU A 79 18.72 6.13 16.03
N GLY A 80 18.16 7.11 16.75
CA GLY A 80 18.73 7.58 18.02
C GLY A 80 18.78 6.47 19.08
N GLY A 81 19.47 6.74 20.18
CA GLY A 81 19.57 5.81 21.32
C GLY A 81 20.85 4.99 21.36
N LEU A 82 20.80 3.84 22.06
CA LEU A 82 21.99 3.07 22.38
C LEU A 82 22.60 2.46 21.11
N SER A 83 23.84 2.84 20.81
CA SER A 83 24.61 2.35 19.68
C SER A 83 26.00 1.97 20.14
N THR A 84 26.47 0.78 19.73
CA THR A 84 27.87 0.37 19.89
C THR A 84 28.54 0.28 18.52
N ARG A 85 29.86 0.17 18.49
CA ARG A 85 30.59 0.00 17.22
C ARG A 85 30.25 -1.31 16.51
N THR A 86 29.92 -2.36 17.25
CA THR A 86 29.61 -3.70 16.69
C THR A 86 28.13 -3.96 16.55
N TRP A 87 27.26 -3.14 17.13
CA TRP A 87 25.81 -3.30 17.06
C TRP A 87 25.12 -1.94 17.04
N ARG A 88 24.21 -1.73 16.09
CA ARG A 88 23.43 -0.50 15.98
C ARG A 88 22.05 -0.76 15.41
N ARG A 89 21.06 -0.03 15.93
CA ARG A 89 19.70 0.01 15.38
C ARG A 89 19.59 1.03 14.26
N TYR A 90 18.90 0.64 13.21
CA TYR A 90 18.63 1.43 12.02
C TYR A 90 17.13 1.42 11.73
N VAL A 91 16.66 2.49 11.10
CA VAL A 91 15.28 2.62 10.61
C VAL A 91 15.27 2.75 9.09
N TYR A 92 14.23 2.24 8.44
CA TYR A 92 14.06 2.39 7.00
C TYR A 92 13.81 3.85 6.65
N ARG A 93 14.47 4.35 5.59
CA ARG A 93 14.47 5.78 5.26
C ARG A 93 13.09 6.34 4.94
N GLU A 94 12.24 5.56 4.28
CA GLU A 94 10.89 6.02 3.92
C GLU A 94 9.86 5.81 5.04
N CYS A 95 10.16 4.97 6.04
CA CYS A 95 9.23 4.66 7.12
C CYS A 95 9.98 4.36 8.43
N PRO A 96 9.99 5.31 9.40
CA PRO A 96 10.73 5.15 10.66
C PRO A 96 10.13 4.10 11.60
N TYR A 97 8.99 3.50 11.24
CA TYR A 97 8.38 2.39 11.98
C TYR A 97 8.99 1.04 11.61
N ILE A 98 9.70 0.94 10.47
CA ILE A 98 10.39 -0.29 10.08
C ILE A 98 11.83 -0.20 10.55
N LYS A 99 12.24 -1.14 11.39
CA LYS A 99 13.53 -1.12 12.06
C LYS A 99 14.31 -2.41 11.85
N VAL A 100 15.63 -2.29 11.96
CA VAL A 100 16.54 -3.43 11.88
C VAL A 100 17.72 -3.25 12.84
N ASN A 101 18.07 -4.31 13.55
CA ASN A 101 19.22 -4.35 14.45
C ASN A 101 20.40 -5.01 13.73
N VAL A 102 21.42 -4.23 13.38
CA VAL A 102 22.53 -4.72 12.55
C VAL A 102 23.78 -4.91 13.39
N GLU A 103 24.43 -6.06 13.22
CA GLU A 103 25.75 -6.33 13.81
C GLU A 103 26.86 -6.15 12.77
N PHE A 104 27.99 -5.67 13.24
CA PHE A 104 29.16 -5.34 12.44
C PHE A 104 30.43 -5.92 13.05
N LYS A 105 31.35 -6.29 12.15
CA LYS A 105 32.75 -6.55 12.49
C LYS A 105 33.62 -5.40 11.99
N PRO A 106 34.54 -4.87 12.82
CA PRO A 106 35.55 -3.94 12.35
C PRO A 106 36.43 -4.60 11.29
N ASP A 107 36.62 -3.94 10.15
CA ASP A 107 37.67 -4.33 9.22
C ASP A 107 39.04 -4.10 9.87
N SER A 108 40.03 -4.91 9.50
CA SER A 108 41.41 -4.88 9.98
C SER A 108 42.06 -3.50 9.82
N LYS A 109 41.60 -2.72 8.83
CA LYS A 109 42.05 -1.35 8.56
C LYS A 109 41.24 -0.29 9.31
N GLY A 110 40.24 -0.68 10.09
CA GLY A 110 39.42 0.19 10.95
C GLY A 110 38.50 1.17 10.23
N ARG A 111 38.49 1.18 8.89
CA ARG A 111 37.84 2.20 8.04
C ARG A 111 36.42 1.86 7.62
N SER A 112 36.12 0.58 7.46
CA SER A 112 34.84 0.12 6.92
C SER A 112 34.34 -1.08 7.71
N ASP A 113 33.51 -0.84 8.73
CA ASP A 113 32.88 -1.96 9.43
C ASP A 113 31.95 -2.70 8.45
N VAL A 114 31.99 -4.03 8.50
CA VAL A 114 31.27 -4.94 7.60
C VAL A 114 30.11 -5.57 8.34
N ILE A 115 28.93 -5.66 7.70
CA ILE A 115 27.75 -6.33 8.25
C ILE A 115 28.05 -7.81 8.41
N THR A 116 27.93 -8.32 9.63
CA THR A 116 28.02 -9.75 9.93
C THR A 116 26.65 -10.39 10.08
N LYS A 117 25.67 -9.62 10.55
CA LYS A 117 24.31 -10.10 10.75
C LYS A 117 23.32 -8.97 10.54
N ILE A 118 22.32 -9.27 9.73
CA ILE A 118 21.16 -8.41 9.49
C ILE A 118 19.91 -9.28 9.58
N PRO A 119 19.14 -9.21 10.68
CA PRO A 119 17.90 -9.95 10.82
C PRO A 119 16.81 -9.33 9.93
N GLN A 120 15.68 -10.04 9.82
CA GLN A 120 14.50 -9.50 9.14
C GLN A 120 14.04 -8.19 9.81
N PRO A 121 13.66 -7.16 9.04
CA PRO A 121 13.11 -5.93 9.59
C PRO A 121 11.83 -6.21 10.39
N PHE A 122 11.62 -5.43 11.44
CA PHE A 122 10.45 -5.53 12.31
C PHE A 122 9.76 -4.16 12.47
N LEU A 123 8.51 -4.18 12.89
CA LEU A 123 7.74 -2.96 13.15
C LEU A 123 7.85 -2.58 14.63
N GLU A 124 8.15 -1.32 14.89
CA GLU A 124 8.18 -0.74 16.24
C GLU A 124 7.82 0.76 16.13
N TRP A 125 7.19 1.32 17.17
CA TRP A 125 6.89 2.75 17.20
C TRP A 125 8.14 3.59 17.02
N SER A 126 8.01 4.67 16.24
CA SER A 126 9.10 5.61 16.06
C SER A 126 9.39 6.30 17.39
N ILE A 127 10.66 6.34 17.77
CA ILE A 127 11.13 7.09 18.92
C ILE A 127 11.42 8.51 18.40
N MET A 128 10.36 9.23 18.03
CA MET A 128 10.41 10.68 17.87
C MET A 128 10.02 11.29 19.21
N ASP A 129 10.85 12.20 19.73
CA ASP A 129 10.45 13.14 20.79
C ASP A 129 9.43 14.14 20.25
#